data_AF-A0A0G0S4Y8-F1
#
_entry.id   AF-A0A0G0S4Y8-F1
#
_cell.length_a   1.000
_cell.length_b   1.000
_cell.length_c   1.000
_cell.angle_alpha   90.00
_cell.angle_beta   90.00
_cell.angle_gamma   90.00
#
_symmetry.space_group_name_H-M   'P 1'
#
loop_
_entity.id
_entity.type
_entity.pdbx_description
1 polymer ?
#
loop_
_entity_poly.entity_id
_entity_poly.type
_entity_poly.pdbx_seq_one_letter_code
_entity_poly.pdbx_strand_id
1 'polypeptide(L)'
;MSEKLMAIDYGSKRVGIASTDDSGHFSLPRMVLDNDKDLLSKVLKFKDDEKISKIIIGKSTNFSGQNNPIQDDIDKFKNELEKRGVEIILHTEILSTVEARQIQGQTQMTDASAAAIILKSFIDTHV
;
A
#
# COMPACT_ATOMS: atom_id res chain seq x y z
N MET A 1 9.11 -8.26 19.82
CA MET A 1 9.54 -7.69 18.52
C MET A 1 8.43 -6.79 18.06
N SER A 2 8.76 -5.59 17.58
CA SER A 2 7.82 -4.70 16.88
C SER A 2 7.28 -5.39 15.63
N GLU A 3 5.99 -5.21 15.35
CA GLU A 3 5.36 -5.75 14.15
C GLU A 3 5.76 -4.90 12.94
N LYS A 4 6.28 -5.56 11.88
CA LYS A 4 6.56 -4.88 10.62
C LYS A 4 5.32 -4.83 9.74
N LEU A 5 5.01 -3.65 9.24
CA LEU A 5 3.88 -3.40 8.37
C LEU A 5 4.35 -3.12 6.95
N MET A 6 3.53 -3.50 5.97
CA MET A 6 3.70 -3.11 4.56
C MET A 6 2.49 -2.31 4.12
N ALA A 7 2.67 -1.35 3.22
CA ALA A 7 1.56 -0.78 2.47
C ALA A 7 1.70 -0.95 0.96
N ILE A 8 0.55 -0.98 0.30
CA ILE A 8 0.39 -1.10 -1.14
C ILE A 8 -0.47 0.05 -1.65
N ASP A 9 0.08 0.80 -2.60
CA ASP A 9 -0.68 1.69 -3.48
C ASP A 9 -0.94 0.96 -4.79
N TYR A 10 -2.18 0.52 -5.01
CA TYR A 10 -2.54 -0.35 -6.12
C TYR A 10 -3.03 0.44 -7.33
N GLY A 11 -2.15 0.67 -8.29
CA GLY A 11 -2.48 1.30 -9.58
C GLY A 11 -2.71 0.27 -10.69
N SER A 12 -3.42 0.67 -11.75
CA SER A 12 -3.75 -0.21 -12.90
C SER A 12 -2.54 -0.66 -13.73
N LYS A 13 -1.40 0.02 -13.61
CA LYS A 13 -0.15 -0.31 -14.33
C LYS A 13 1.02 -0.60 -13.41
N ARG A 14 1.08 0.10 -12.28
CA ARG A 14 2.19 0.06 -11.33
C ARG A 14 1.62 -0.01 -9.92
N VAL A 15 2.35 -0.69 -9.05
CA VAL A 15 1.98 -0.90 -7.66
C VAL A 15 3.13 -0.43 -6.78
N GLY A 16 2.88 0.60 -5.98
CA GLY A 16 3.84 1.11 -5.00
C GLY A 16 3.87 0.22 -3.76
N ILE A 17 5.07 -0.09 -3.26
CA ILE A 17 5.27 -0.86 -2.04
C ILE A 17 6.09 -0.01 -1.05
N ALA A 18 5.60 0.07 0.19
CA ALA A 18 6.30 0.63 1.32
C ALA A 18 6.29 -0.34 2.50
N SER A 19 7.23 -0.20 3.43
CA SER A 19 7.20 -0.94 4.69
C SER A 19 7.66 -0.07 5.84
N THR A 20 7.39 -0.50 7.06
CA THR A 20 8.04 0.10 8.22
C THR A 20 9.53 -0.26 8.26
N ASP A 21 10.28 0.49 9.04
CA ASP A 21 11.58 0.10 9.58
C ASP A 21 11.44 -1.05 10.59
N ASP A 22 12.57 -1.52 11.14
CA ASP A 22 12.60 -2.60 12.12
C ASP A 22 11.89 -2.22 13.43
N SER A 23 11.80 -0.93 13.75
CA SER A 23 11.08 -0.46 14.94
C SER A 23 9.56 -0.46 14.77
N GLY A 24 9.05 -0.55 13.54
CA GLY A 24 7.61 -0.54 13.25
C GLY A 24 6.99 0.87 13.20
N HIS A 25 7.78 1.93 13.31
CA HIS A 25 7.27 3.30 13.46
C HIS A 25 7.46 4.16 12.21
N PHE A 26 8.50 3.89 11.41
CA PHE A 26 8.83 4.76 10.27
C PHE A 26 8.48 4.10 8.96
N SER A 27 7.56 4.71 8.21
CA SER A 27 7.22 4.31 6.85
C SER A 27 8.34 4.65 5.87
N LEU A 28 8.77 3.67 5.08
CA LEU A 28 9.83 3.78 4.09
C LEU A 28 9.34 3.29 2.71
N PRO A 29 9.48 4.07 1.63
CA PRO A 29 9.23 3.57 0.28
C PRO A 29 10.26 2.49 -0.06
N ARG A 30 9.82 1.39 -0.70
CA ARG A 30 10.67 0.23 -0.97
C ARG A 30 10.89 0.02 -2.46
N MET A 31 9.81 -0.15 -3.20
CA MET A 31 9.89 -0.44 -4.64
C MET A 31 8.58 -0.13 -5.35
N VAL A 32 8.64 -0.10 -6.67
CA VAL A 32 7.48 -0.09 -7.55
C VAL A 32 7.50 -1.38 -8.36
N LEU A 33 6.39 -2.10 -8.39
CA LEU A 33 6.20 -3.32 -9.15
C LEU A 33 5.25 -3.06 -10.33
N ASP A 34 5.45 -3.77 -11.44
CA ASP A 34 4.45 -3.79 -12.51
C ASP A 34 3.20 -4.53 -12.03
N ASN A 35 2.03 -4.01 -12.42
CA ASN A 35 0.74 -4.68 -12.17
C ASN A 35 0.53 -5.77 -13.23
N ASP A 36 1.29 -6.85 -13.10
CA ASP A 36 1.28 -8.00 -13.99
C ASP A 36 0.88 -9.29 -13.25
N LYS A 37 0.89 -10.41 -13.99
CA LYS A 37 0.58 -11.74 -13.44
C LYS A 37 1.52 -12.18 -12.31
N ASP A 38 2.71 -11.59 -12.20
CA ASP A 38 3.73 -11.96 -11.23
C ASP A 38 3.63 -11.11 -9.95
N LEU A 39 2.84 -10.03 -9.95
CA LEU A 39 2.66 -9.10 -8.83
C LEU A 39 2.43 -9.81 -7.49
N LEU A 40 1.46 -10.74 -7.46
CA LEU A 40 1.11 -11.48 -6.24
C LEU A 40 2.32 -12.24 -5.68
N SER A 41 3.09 -12.91 -6.53
CA SER A 41 4.27 -13.66 -6.12
C SER A 41 5.39 -12.76 -5.60
N LYS A 42 5.59 -11.61 -6.24
CA LYS A 42 6.59 -10.60 -5.84
C LYS A 42 6.24 -9.99 -4.48
N VAL A 43 4.96 -9.68 -4.24
CA VAL A 43 4.47 -9.16 -2.96
C VAL A 43 4.62 -10.18 -1.83
N LEU A 44 4.24 -11.43 -2.05
CA LEU A 44 4.39 -12.50 -1.04
C LEU A 44 5.86 -12.75 -0.70
N LYS A 45 6.73 -12.79 -1.72
CA LYS A 45 8.17 -12.94 -1.50
C LYS A 45 8.71 -11.80 -0.63
N PHE A 46 8.40 -10.55 -0.98
CA PHE A 46 8.86 -9.40 -0.21
C PHE A 46 8.31 -9.40 1.23
N LYS A 47 7.03 -9.77 1.42
CA LYS A 47 6.41 -9.95 2.74
C LYS A 47 7.20 -10.95 3.59
N ASP A 48 7.56 -12.09 3.02
CA ASP A 48 8.24 -13.17 3.76
C ASP A 48 9.70 -12.81 4.05
N ASP A 49 10.41 -12.22 3.08
CA ASP A 49 11.80 -11.76 3.23
C ASP A 49 11.92 -10.69 4.35
N GLU A 50 10.98 -9.73 4.38
CA GLU A 50 10.95 -8.66 5.40
C GLU A 50 10.22 -9.03 6.70
N LYS A 51 9.64 -10.24 6.79
CA LYS A 51 8.83 -10.70 7.94
C LYS A 51 7.69 -9.75 8.29
N ILE A 52 6.98 -9.28 7.26
CA ILE A 52 5.81 -8.42 7.39
C ILE A 52 4.65 -9.21 8.02
N SER A 53 4.05 -8.68 9.09
CA SER A 53 2.90 -9.28 9.75
C SER A 53 1.58 -8.93 9.07
N LYS A 54 1.47 -7.70 8.54
CA LYS A 54 0.21 -7.13 8.04
C LYS A 54 0.44 -6.21 6.85
N ILE A 55 -0.48 -6.26 5.88
CA ILE A 55 -0.45 -5.41 4.69
C ILE A 55 -1.63 -4.43 4.72
N ILE A 56 -1.33 -3.16 4.47
CA ILE A 56 -2.29 -2.07 4.34
C ILE A 56 -2.46 -1.75 2.86
N ILE A 57 -3.68 -1.75 2.32
CA ILE A 57 -3.93 -1.39 0.92
C ILE A 57 -4.77 -0.12 0.89
N GLY A 58 -4.29 0.90 0.17
CA GLY A 58 -5.04 2.13 -0.04
C GLY A 58 -6.31 1.87 -0.85
N LYS A 59 -7.46 2.42 -0.42
CA LYS A 59 -8.68 2.39 -1.22
C LYS A 59 -8.63 3.44 -2.32
N SER A 60 -8.99 3.04 -3.54
CA SER A 60 -9.17 3.98 -4.65
C SER A 60 -10.60 4.52 -4.65
N THR A 61 -10.89 5.48 -3.78
CA THR A 61 -12.23 6.11 -3.75
C THR A 61 -12.33 7.19 -4.85
N ASN A 62 -13.05 6.90 -5.92
CA ASN A 62 -13.49 7.95 -6.83
C ASN A 62 -14.56 8.79 -6.10
N PHE A 63 -14.35 10.10 -6.00
CA PHE A 63 -15.30 11.07 -5.40
C PHE A 63 -16.71 11.05 -6.02
N SER A 64 -16.88 10.39 -7.18
CA SER A 64 -18.14 10.32 -7.91
C SER A 64 -18.99 9.06 -7.62
N GLY A 65 -18.56 8.15 -6.75
CA GLY A 65 -19.37 6.98 -6.36
C GLY A 65 -19.65 5.97 -7.49
N GLN A 66 -18.94 6.05 -8.61
CA GLN A 66 -19.05 5.10 -9.72
C GLN A 66 -17.99 4.00 -9.58
N ASN A 67 -18.35 2.77 -9.97
CA ASN A 67 -17.47 1.60 -10.02
C ASN A 67 -16.12 1.97 -10.64
N ASN A 68 -15.08 1.93 -9.82
CA ASN A 68 -13.71 2.02 -10.28
C ASN A 68 -13.25 0.58 -10.56
N PRO A 69 -12.95 0.18 -11.80
CA PRO A 69 -12.41 -1.15 -12.09
C PRO A 69 -11.19 -1.51 -11.23
N ILE A 70 -10.44 -0.49 -10.80
CA ILE A 70 -9.31 -0.64 -9.88
C ILE A 70 -9.75 -1.17 -8.51
N GLN A 71 -10.92 -0.78 -8.00
CA GLN A 71 -11.43 -1.27 -6.70
C GLN A 71 -11.78 -2.76 -6.79
N ASP A 72 -12.43 -3.20 -7.87
CA ASP A 72 -12.71 -4.63 -8.08
C ASP A 72 -11.41 -5.44 -8.16
N ASP A 73 -10.37 -4.88 -8.78
CA ASP A 73 -9.06 -5.54 -8.87
C ASP A 73 -8.30 -5.53 -7.53
N ILE A 74 -8.42 -4.47 -6.73
CA ILE A 74 -7.93 -4.42 -5.35
C ILE A 74 -8.62 -5.51 -4.53
N ASP A 75 -9.94 -5.66 -4.63
CA ASP A 75 -10.70 -6.64 -3.86
C ASP A 75 -10.31 -8.07 -4.25
N LYS A 76 -10.12 -8.36 -5.55
CA LYS A 76 -9.58 -9.65 -6.01
C LYS A 76 -8.17 -9.90 -5.47
N PHE A 77 -7.29 -8.91 -5.54
CA PHE A 77 -5.91 -9.01 -5.08
C PHE A 77 -5.85 -9.26 -3.57
N LYS A 78 -6.62 -8.51 -2.79
CA LYS A 78 -6.84 -8.71 -1.35
C LYS A 78 -7.29 -10.14 -1.06
N ASN A 79 -8.33 -10.63 -1.74
CA ASN A 79 -8.85 -11.97 -1.52
C ASN A 79 -7.80 -13.05 -1.79
N GLU A 80 -6.94 -12.88 -2.81
CA GLU A 80 -5.86 -13.82 -3.09
C GLU A 80 -4.77 -13.80 -2.01
N LEU A 81 -4.47 -12.65 -1.42
CA LEU A 81 -3.54 -12.55 -0.28
C LEU A 81 -4.15 -13.18 0.99
N GLU A 82 -5.42 -12.91 1.28
CA GLU A 82 -6.13 -13.44 2.46
C GLU A 82 -6.25 -14.97 2.40
N LYS A 83 -6.51 -15.55 1.22
CA LYS A 83 -6.50 -17.02 1.02
C LYS A 83 -5.16 -17.67 1.38
N ARG A 84 -4.08 -16.90 1.41
CA ARG A 84 -2.72 -17.34 1.77
C ARG A 84 -2.36 -17.00 3.22
N GLY A 85 -3.35 -16.59 4.03
CA GLY A 85 -3.19 -16.31 5.45
C GLY A 85 -2.55 -14.96 5.75
N VAL A 86 -2.54 -14.03 4.80
CA VAL A 86 -2.02 -12.67 5.02
C VAL A 86 -3.12 -11.81 5.63
N GLU A 87 -2.82 -11.12 6.74
CA GLU A 87 -3.73 -10.13 7.31
C GLU A 87 -3.69 -8.84 6.48
N ILE A 88 -4.86 -8.42 5.97
CA ILE A 88 -5.01 -7.24 5.13
C ILE A 88 -5.95 -6.22 5.77
N ILE A 89 -5.56 -4.95 5.79
CA ILE A 89 -6.43 -3.82 6.13
C ILE A 89 -6.59 -2.92 4.91
N LEU A 90 -7.83 -2.60 4.56
CA LEU A 90 -8.12 -1.55 3.59
C LEU A 90 -8.16 -0.19 4.29
N HIS A 91 -7.24 0.71 3.93
CA HIS A 91 -7.16 2.06 4.50
C HIS A 91 -7.72 3.09 3.52
N THR A 92 -8.73 3.84 3.95
CA THR A 92 -9.26 4.96 3.16
C THR A 92 -8.37 6.17 3.39
N GLU A 93 -7.77 6.72 2.34
CA GLU A 93 -7.00 7.96 2.46
C GLU A 93 -7.89 9.10 2.95
N ILE A 94 -7.57 9.68 4.11
CA ILE A 94 -8.09 11.00 4.52
C ILE A 94 -6.93 11.99 4.32
N LEU A 95 -6.61 12.28 3.07
CA LEU A 95 -5.74 13.39 2.74
C LEU A 95 -6.54 14.35 1.87
N SER A 96 -6.72 15.56 2.38
CA SER A 96 -7.28 16.62 1.53
C SER A 96 -6.36 16.78 0.33
N THR A 97 -6.93 16.97 -0.86
CA THR A 97 -6.18 17.16 -2.12
C THR A 97 -5.15 18.31 -2.03
N VAL A 98 -5.32 19.19 -1.03
CA VAL A 98 -4.44 20.31 -0.70
C VAL A 98 -3.18 19.87 0.04
N GLU A 99 -3.29 18.97 1.03
CA GLU A 99 -2.14 18.45 1.80
C GLU A 99 -1.26 17.51 0.97
N ALA A 100 -1.89 16.66 0.13
CA ALA A 100 -1.16 15.75 -0.76
C ALA A 100 -0.23 16.49 -1.75
N ARG A 101 -0.63 17.69 -2.20
CA ARG A 101 0.17 18.53 -3.11
C ARG A 101 1.34 19.25 -2.44
N GLN A 102 1.28 19.53 -1.13
CA GLN A 102 2.38 20.18 -0.41
C GLN A 102 3.50 19.21 -0.03
N ILE A 103 3.18 17.91 0.11
CA ILE A 103 4.15 16.87 0.50
C ILE A 103 4.96 16.34 -0.70
N GLN A 104 4.42 16.42 -1.92
CA GLN A 104 5.08 15.88 -3.12
C GLN A 104 6.24 16.77 -3.63
N GLY A 105 7.46 16.46 -3.17
CA GLY A 105 8.67 16.72 -3.96
C GLY A 105 8.71 15.80 -5.19
N GLN A 106 8.80 16.36 -6.39
CA GLN A 106 8.84 15.61 -7.65
C GLN A 106 10.10 14.73 -7.74
N THR A 107 9.95 13.41 -7.56
CA THR A 107 10.99 12.42 -7.89
C THR A 107 10.37 11.19 -8.55
N GLN A 108 11.19 10.39 -9.25
CA GLN A 108 10.79 9.17 -9.97
C GLN A 108 10.21 8.04 -9.08
N MET A 109 10.18 8.18 -7.75
CA MET A 109 9.56 7.24 -6.82
C MET A 109 8.09 7.59 -6.46
N THR A 110 7.33 8.18 -7.38
CA THR A 110 5.97 8.69 -7.08
C THR A 110 5.07 7.64 -6.43
N ASP A 111 5.08 6.41 -6.94
CA ASP A 111 4.11 5.38 -6.54
C ASP A 111 4.55 4.67 -5.24
N ALA A 112 5.84 4.38 -5.06
CA ALA A 112 6.36 3.88 -3.79
C ALA A 112 6.19 4.93 -2.67
N SER A 113 6.28 6.23 -3.00
CA SER A 113 6.02 7.31 -2.07
C SER A 113 4.54 7.39 -1.67
N ALA A 114 3.62 7.15 -2.61
CA ALA A 114 2.19 7.07 -2.29
C ALA A 114 1.89 5.93 -1.30
N ALA A 115 2.46 4.74 -1.53
CA ALA A 115 2.39 3.63 -0.56
C ALA A 115 2.96 4.01 0.82
N ALA A 116 4.05 4.78 0.85
CA ALA A 116 4.64 5.24 2.10
C ALA A 116 3.74 6.24 2.84
N ILE A 117 3.02 7.10 2.11
CA ILE A 117 2.03 8.03 2.67
C ILE A 117 0.83 7.28 3.25
N ILE A 118 0.30 6.28 2.54
CA ILE A 118 -0.76 5.39 3.04
C ILE A 118 -0.34 4.76 4.37
N LEU A 119 0.87 4.18 4.41
CA LEU A 119 1.38 3.52 5.60
C LEU A 119 1.57 4.49 6.77
N LYS A 120 2.14 5.68 6.49
CA LYS A 120 2.31 6.72 7.52
C LYS A 120 0.96 7.15 8.09
N SER A 121 -0.01 7.42 7.22
CA SER A 121 -1.37 7.80 7.64
C SER A 121 -2.02 6.72 8.51
N PHE A 122 -1.83 5.44 8.17
CA PHE A 122 -2.32 4.33 8.98
C PHE A 122 -1.65 4.31 10.36
N ILE A 123 -0.32 4.40 10.43
CA ILE A 123 0.44 4.43 11.68
C ILE A 123 -0.03 5.60 12.57
N ASP A 124 -0.10 6.82 12.02
CA ASP A 124 -0.47 8.02 12.76
C ASP A 124 -1.90 7.98 13.34
N THR A 125 -2.78 7.12 12.81
CA THR A 125 -4.20 7.04 13.22
C THR A 125 -4.52 5.82 14.08
N HIS A 126 -3.61 4.85 14.18
CA HIS A 126 -3.84 3.57 14.86
C HIS A 126 -2.78 3.23 15.92
N VAL A 127 -1.76 4.07 16.08
CA VAL A 127 -0.72 4.00 17.12
C VAL A 127 -0.77 5.26 17.96
#